data_AF-A0AAD4NSA7-F1
#
_entry.id   AF-A0AAD4NSA7-F1
#
_cell.length_a   1.000
_cell.length_b   1.000
_cell.length_c   1.000
_cell.angle_alpha   90.00
_cell.angle_beta   90.00
_cell.angle_gamma   90.00
#
_symmetry.space_group_name_H-M   'P 1'
#
loop_
_entity.id
_entity.type
_entity.pdbx_description
1 polymer ?
#
loop_
_entity_poly.entity_id
_entity_poly.type
_entity_poly.pdbx_seq_one_letter_code
_entity_poly.pdbx_strand_id
1 'polypeptide(L)'
;MNKDESRMKKISGLGLLCEDQKFTLKKRDDQGNVLSEEQIDVATYMRTTYKIEIDRPDLPAVNLGSRQRETWFAPGTLVVMPYHIYSRTIPGKLMRGMQAVACNTPETNRGLIEGEGMSKLLINASLLQTIPITISPTMFFVQSTTLKNPKIMYSNDSFIMDAPA
;
A
#
# COMPACT_ATOMS: atom_id res chain seq x y z
N MET A 1 -28.87 1.83 -4.65
CA MET A 1 -27.71 1.20 -3.97
C MET A 1 -26.44 1.71 -4.61
N ASN A 2 -25.85 2.78 -4.09
CA ASN A 2 -24.57 3.28 -4.58
C ASN A 2 -23.49 2.43 -3.88
N LYS A 3 -22.90 1.46 -4.59
CA LYS A 3 -21.85 0.61 -4.01
C LYS A 3 -20.63 1.49 -3.76
N ASP A 4 -20.17 1.61 -2.52
CA ASP A 4 -18.95 2.38 -2.17
C ASP A 4 -17.72 1.93 -2.99
N GLU A 5 -17.69 0.67 -3.42
CA GLU A 5 -16.68 0.13 -4.35
C GLU A 5 -16.65 0.82 -5.72
N SER A 6 -17.77 1.41 -6.16
CA SER A 6 -17.87 2.13 -7.44
C SER A 6 -17.04 3.42 -7.46
N ARG A 7 -16.64 3.92 -6.27
CA ARG A 7 -15.84 5.14 -6.08
C ARG A 7 -14.34 4.88 -6.08
N MET A 8 -13.91 3.61 -6.03
CA MET A 8 -12.49 3.26 -6.11
C MET A 8 -12.08 3.15 -7.59
N LYS A 9 -11.13 3.98 -8.00
CA LYS A 9 -10.64 4.04 -9.38
C LYS A 9 -9.13 3.97 -9.42
N LYS A 10 -8.59 3.42 -10.52
CA LYS A 10 -7.16 3.37 -10.79
C LYS A 10 -6.77 4.58 -11.62
N ILE A 11 -5.65 5.20 -11.28
CA ILE A 11 -5.06 6.26 -12.08
C ILE A 11 -4.55 5.66 -13.39
N SER A 12 -5.06 6.15 -14.52
CA SER A 12 -4.66 5.72 -15.87
C SER A 12 -3.68 6.67 -16.54
N GLY A 13 -3.65 7.94 -16.14
CA GLY A 13 -2.73 8.95 -16.67
C GLY A 13 -2.90 10.33 -16.02
N LEU A 14 -1.99 11.23 -16.39
CA LEU A 14 -2.04 12.66 -16.07
C LEU A 14 -2.27 13.45 -17.36
N GLY A 15 -3.01 14.55 -17.27
CA GLY A 15 -3.42 15.37 -18.39
C GLY A 15 -2.82 16.78 -18.32
N LEU A 16 -3.51 17.72 -18.97
CA LEU A 16 -3.23 19.15 -18.88
C LEU A 16 -3.62 19.69 -17.49
N LEU A 17 -3.34 20.97 -17.26
CA LEU A 17 -3.77 21.68 -16.06
C LEU A 17 -5.29 21.63 -15.90
N CYS A 18 -5.78 21.68 -14.66
CA CYS A 18 -7.21 21.55 -14.38
C CYS A 18 -8.06 22.65 -15.03
N GLU A 19 -7.49 23.83 -15.31
CA GLU A 19 -8.17 24.93 -16.02
C GLU A 19 -8.39 24.63 -17.50
N ASP A 20 -7.39 24.04 -18.14
CA ASP A 20 -7.38 23.81 -19.59
C ASP A 20 -7.94 22.44 -19.98
N GLN A 21 -7.96 21.48 -19.04
CA GLN A 21 -8.37 20.12 -19.34
C GLN A 21 -9.88 20.06 -19.63
N LYS A 22 -10.21 19.67 -20.86
CA LYS A 22 -11.57 19.38 -21.31
C LYS A 22 -11.74 17.89 -21.55
N PHE A 23 -12.96 17.40 -21.41
CA PHE A 23 -13.28 16.03 -21.78
C PHE A 23 -14.75 15.87 -22.12
N THR A 24 -15.06 14.76 -22.78
CA THR A 24 -16.40 14.47 -23.22
C THR A 24 -17.16 13.69 -22.16
N LEU A 25 -18.13 14.33 -21.52
CA LEU A 25 -19.03 13.72 -20.56
C LEU A 25 -20.17 13.04 -21.31
N LYS A 26 -20.22 11.70 -21.21
CA LYS A 26 -21.31 10.89 -21.77
C LYS A 26 -22.26 10.47 -20.67
N LYS A 27 -23.49 10.99 -20.66
CA LYS A 27 -24.55 10.51 -19.76
C LYS A 27 -25.13 9.23 -20.34
N ARG A 28 -25.40 8.24 -19.49
CA ARG A 28 -25.97 6.96 -19.89
C ARG A 28 -27.20 6.62 -19.08
N ASP A 29 -28.12 5.88 -19.69
CA ASP A 29 -29.25 5.28 -19.01
C ASP A 29 -28.83 4.02 -18.20
N ASP A 30 -29.77 3.46 -17.44
CA ASP A 30 -29.58 2.23 -16.67
C ASP A 30 -29.29 1.00 -17.56
N GLN A 31 -29.52 1.10 -18.87
CA GLN A 31 -29.24 0.06 -19.88
C GLN A 31 -27.89 0.26 -20.59
N GLY A 32 -27.17 1.35 -20.29
CA GLY A 32 -25.84 1.65 -20.80
C GLY A 32 -25.79 2.41 -22.14
N ASN A 33 -26.94 2.84 -22.68
CA ASN A 33 -27.04 3.65 -23.90
C ASN A 33 -26.63 5.10 -23.63
N VAL A 34 -26.01 5.76 -24.61
CA VAL A 34 -25.59 7.17 -24.47
C VAL A 34 -26.79 8.08 -24.69
N LEU A 35 -27.18 8.82 -23.65
CA LEU A 35 -28.29 9.79 -23.68
C LEU A 35 -27.85 11.16 -24.18
N SER A 36 -26.65 11.59 -23.79
CA SER A 36 -26.09 12.88 -24.21
C SER A 36 -24.56 12.85 -24.19
N GLU A 37 -23.96 13.62 -25.09
CA GLU A 37 -22.52 13.80 -25.20
C GLU A 37 -22.23 15.31 -25.17
N GLU A 38 -21.51 15.77 -24.15
CA GLU A 38 -21.19 17.18 -23.95
C GLU A 38 -19.70 17.33 -23.66
N GLN A 39 -19.04 18.32 -24.27
CA GLN A 39 -17.69 18.70 -23.87
C GLN A 39 -17.76 19.62 -22.67
N ILE A 40 -17.08 19.24 -21.59
CA ILE A 40 -17.04 19.99 -20.35
C ILE A 40 -15.61 20.13 -19.84
N ASP A 41 -15.35 21.23 -19.16
CA ASP A 41 -14.08 21.53 -18.52
C ASP A 41 -14.06 20.87 -17.13
N VAL A 42 -12.89 20.42 -16.67
CA VAL A 42 -12.77 19.76 -15.36
C VAL A 42 -13.27 20.67 -14.23
N ALA A 43 -12.93 21.96 -14.25
CA ALA A 43 -13.43 22.93 -13.27
C ALA A 43 -14.97 23.01 -13.23
N THR A 44 -15.60 23.10 -14.40
CA THR A 44 -17.06 23.14 -14.52
C THR A 44 -17.69 21.82 -14.09
N TYR A 45 -17.08 20.69 -14.44
CA TYR A 45 -17.55 19.36 -14.05
C TYR A 45 -17.52 19.15 -12.53
N MET A 46 -16.44 19.56 -11.86
CA MET A 46 -16.29 19.43 -10.41
C MET A 46 -17.28 20.33 -9.66
N ARG A 47 -17.48 21.56 -10.14
CA ARG A 47 -18.46 22.49 -9.55
C ARG A 47 -19.90 22.02 -9.75
N THR A 48 -20.26 21.53 -10.94
CA THR A 48 -21.65 21.12 -11.25
C THR A 48 -22.02 19.76 -10.66
N THR A 49 -21.14 18.77 -10.77
CA THR A 49 -21.43 17.38 -10.38
C THR A 49 -21.18 17.14 -8.90
N TYR A 50 -20.06 17.65 -8.37
CA TYR A 50 -19.63 17.39 -7.00
C TYR A 50 -19.81 18.57 -6.06
N LYS A 51 -20.13 19.77 -6.58
CA LYS A 51 -20.24 21.02 -5.82
C LYS A 51 -18.95 21.37 -5.07
N ILE A 52 -17.81 21.06 -5.70
CA ILE A 52 -16.48 21.31 -5.15
C ILE A 52 -15.80 22.40 -5.99
N GLU A 53 -15.21 23.38 -5.32
CA GLU A 53 -14.32 24.36 -5.95
C GLU A 53 -12.88 23.86 -5.93
N ILE A 54 -12.16 24.10 -7.02
CA ILE A 54 -10.77 23.66 -7.17
C ILE A 54 -9.87 24.67 -6.47
N ASP A 55 -9.16 24.22 -5.44
CA ASP A 55 -8.18 25.04 -4.69
C ASP A 55 -6.85 25.23 -5.45
N ARG A 56 -6.44 24.22 -6.22
CA ARG A 56 -5.16 24.18 -6.95
C ARG A 56 -5.38 23.88 -8.43
N PRO A 57 -5.80 24.89 -9.22
CA PRO A 57 -6.09 24.70 -10.64
C PRO A 57 -4.81 24.59 -11.50
N ASP A 58 -3.67 25.00 -10.95
CA ASP A 58 -2.31 24.91 -11.49
C ASP A 58 -1.74 23.48 -11.53
N LEU A 59 -2.46 22.49 -10.99
CA LEU A 59 -2.04 21.10 -10.99
C LEU A 59 -2.62 20.34 -12.20
N PRO A 60 -1.91 19.32 -12.71
CA PRO A 60 -2.41 18.49 -13.79
C PRO A 60 -3.62 17.67 -13.35
N ALA A 61 -4.62 17.58 -14.22
CA ALA A 61 -5.79 16.74 -14.02
C ALA A 61 -5.41 15.26 -14.05
N VAL A 62 -6.11 14.44 -13.26
CA VAL A 62 -5.86 13.01 -13.11
C VAL A 62 -6.95 12.21 -13.81
N ASN A 63 -6.56 11.31 -14.71
CA ASN A 63 -7.48 10.40 -15.37
C ASN A 63 -7.76 9.20 -14.47
N LEU A 64 -9.02 9.02 -14.09
CA LEU A 64 -9.53 7.87 -13.33
C LEU A 64 -10.39 6.92 -14.19
N GLY A 65 -10.59 7.28 -15.46
CA GLY A 65 -11.25 6.45 -16.48
C GLY A 65 -10.27 5.55 -17.23
N SER A 66 -10.76 4.95 -18.31
CA SER A 66 -9.91 4.19 -19.25
C SER A 66 -9.38 5.11 -20.35
N ARG A 67 -8.35 4.69 -21.09
CA ARG A 67 -7.83 5.46 -22.25
C ARG A 67 -8.89 5.73 -23.32
N GLN A 68 -9.89 4.87 -23.45
CA GLN A 68 -10.99 5.05 -24.41
C GLN A 68 -12.17 5.86 -23.84
N ARG A 69 -12.28 5.93 -22.51
CA ARG A 69 -13.35 6.62 -21.78
C ARG A 69 -12.71 7.38 -20.63
N GLU A 70 -12.11 8.49 -20.99
CA GLU A 70 -11.36 9.31 -20.04
C GLU A 70 -12.33 10.02 -19.09
N THR A 71 -11.94 10.12 -17.83
CA THR A 71 -12.69 10.90 -16.85
C THR A 71 -11.67 11.57 -15.96
N TRP A 72 -11.67 12.90 -16.00
CA TRP A 72 -10.63 13.72 -15.45
C TRP A 72 -11.09 14.39 -14.16
N PHE A 73 -10.22 14.37 -13.15
CA PHE A 73 -10.49 14.88 -11.81
C PHE A 73 -9.37 15.80 -11.33
N ALA A 74 -9.72 16.77 -10.50
CA ALA A 74 -8.75 17.62 -9.82
C ALA A 74 -8.05 16.85 -8.68
N PRO A 75 -6.70 16.86 -8.60
CA PRO A 75 -5.96 16.04 -7.63
C PRO A 75 -6.30 16.35 -6.17
N GLY A 76 -6.62 17.61 -5.84
CA GLY A 76 -6.98 18.01 -4.47
C GLY A 76 -8.26 17.36 -3.93
N THR A 77 -9.08 16.75 -4.79
CA THR A 77 -10.30 16.04 -4.40
C THR A 77 -10.10 14.53 -4.25
N LEU A 78 -8.90 14.03 -4.59
CA LEU A 78 -8.58 12.61 -4.62
C LEU A 78 -7.80 12.21 -3.36
N VAL A 79 -8.14 11.05 -2.83
CA VAL A 79 -7.42 10.45 -1.70
C VAL A 79 -6.83 9.13 -2.15
N VAL A 80 -5.53 8.93 -1.89
CA VAL A 80 -4.88 7.65 -2.14
C VAL A 80 -5.43 6.64 -1.14
N MET A 81 -5.97 5.53 -1.66
CA MET A 81 -6.51 4.47 -0.81
C MET A 81 -5.43 3.93 0.15
N PRO A 82 -5.74 3.82 1.45
CA PRO A 82 -4.80 3.28 2.42
C PRO A 82 -4.53 1.80 2.16
N TYR A 83 -3.41 1.30 2.70
CA TYR A 83 -3.01 -0.11 2.62
C TYR A 83 -2.71 -0.66 1.22
N HIS A 84 -2.48 0.22 0.24
CA HIS A 84 -1.92 -0.18 -1.04
C HIS A 84 -0.41 -0.41 -0.95
N ILE A 85 0.01 -1.59 -1.43
CA ILE A 85 1.42 -1.99 -1.46
C ILE A 85 2.16 -1.15 -2.50
N TYR A 86 3.29 -0.56 -2.08
CA TYR A 86 4.24 0.06 -3.00
C TYR A 86 5.04 -1.03 -3.71
N SER A 87 4.79 -1.24 -4.99
CA SER A 87 5.37 -2.35 -5.77
C SER A 87 6.67 -2.01 -6.52
N ARG A 88 7.10 -0.73 -6.50
CA ARG A 88 8.31 -0.29 -7.20
C ARG A 88 9.52 -0.39 -6.30
N THR A 89 10.71 -0.30 -6.90
CA THR A 89 11.96 -0.20 -6.14
C THR A 89 11.93 1.03 -5.23
N ILE A 90 12.31 0.82 -3.96
CA ILE A 90 12.35 1.88 -2.96
C ILE A 90 13.56 2.78 -3.25
N PRO A 91 13.38 4.11 -3.38
CA PRO A 91 14.49 5.03 -3.55
C PRO A 91 15.49 4.97 -2.39
N GLY A 92 16.79 5.11 -2.68
CA GLY A 92 17.84 5.03 -1.65
C GLY A 92 17.65 5.99 -0.47
N LYS A 93 17.06 7.17 -0.71
CA LYS A 93 16.72 8.14 0.35
C LYS A 93 15.72 7.59 1.38
N LEU A 94 14.77 6.76 0.94
CA LEU A 94 13.75 6.13 1.81
C LEU A 94 14.22 4.79 2.37
N MET A 95 15.16 4.12 1.68
CA MET A 95 15.70 2.81 2.10
C MET A 95 16.32 2.86 3.49
N ARG A 96 17.03 3.93 3.85
CA ARG A 96 17.59 4.10 5.21
C ARG A 96 16.50 4.06 6.28
N GLY A 97 15.36 4.71 6.03
CA GLY A 97 14.22 4.70 6.94
C GLY A 97 13.61 3.30 7.06
N MET A 98 13.44 2.61 5.93
CA MET A 98 12.98 1.22 5.92
C MET A 98 13.92 0.31 6.73
N GLN A 99 15.23 0.42 6.52
CA GLN A 99 16.22 -0.38 7.23
C GLN A 99 16.20 -0.11 8.73
N ALA A 100 16.10 1.16 9.14
CA ALA A 100 16.04 1.53 10.55
C ALA A 100 14.82 0.92 11.26
N VAL A 101 13.70 0.73 10.56
CA VAL A 101 12.48 0.12 11.12
C VAL A 101 12.55 -1.42 11.06
N ALA A 102 13.14 -1.99 10.02
CA ALA A 102 13.18 -3.43 9.79
C ALA A 102 14.30 -4.15 10.58
N CYS A 103 15.44 -3.49 10.78
CA CYS A 103 16.61 -4.07 11.44
C CYS A 103 16.51 -3.96 12.97
N ASN A 104 15.74 -4.85 13.58
CA ASN A 104 15.64 -4.96 15.04
C ASN A 104 16.54 -6.08 15.58
N THR A 105 16.92 -6.00 16.86
CA THR A 105 17.63 -7.09 17.54
C THR A 105 16.70 -8.30 17.73
N PRO A 106 17.25 -9.51 17.92
CA PRO A 106 16.44 -10.69 18.23
C PRO A 106 15.51 -10.51 19.45
N GLU A 107 15.97 -9.85 20.53
CA GLU A 107 15.10 -9.63 21.69
C GLU A 107 13.93 -8.71 21.38
N THR A 108 14.18 -7.60 20.66
CA THR A 108 13.12 -6.68 20.24
C THR A 108 12.13 -7.36 19.31
N ASN A 109 12.60 -8.12 18.32
CA ASN A 109 11.73 -8.87 17.41
C ASN A 109 10.87 -9.89 18.14
N ARG A 110 11.43 -10.60 19.13
CA ARG A 110 10.66 -11.52 19.97
C ARG A 110 9.50 -10.81 20.66
N GLY A 111 9.77 -9.69 21.33
CA GLY A 111 8.76 -8.89 22.01
C GLY A 111 7.66 -8.38 21.07
N LEU A 112 8.03 -7.93 19.86
CA LEU A 112 7.06 -7.47 18.85
C LEU A 112 6.17 -8.63 18.35
N ILE A 113 6.73 -9.82 18.14
CA ILE A 113 5.96 -10.97 17.67
C ILE A 113 5.01 -11.50 18.75
N GLU A 114 5.52 -11.72 19.96
CA GLU A 114 4.73 -12.27 21.08
C GLU A 114 3.67 -11.25 21.57
N GLY A 115 4.01 -9.96 21.62
CA GLY A 115 3.10 -8.92 22.10
C GLY A 115 2.11 -8.43 21.04
N GLU A 116 2.60 -7.93 19.90
CA GLU A 116 1.76 -7.29 18.89
C GLU A 116 1.30 -8.29 17.83
N GLY A 117 2.19 -9.16 17.36
CA GLY A 117 1.91 -10.14 16.32
C GLY A 117 0.76 -11.09 16.69
N MET A 118 0.81 -11.70 17.87
CA MET A 118 -0.25 -12.61 18.34
C MET A 118 -1.61 -11.92 18.50
N SER A 119 -1.64 -10.66 18.96
CA SER A 119 -2.88 -9.92 19.13
C SER A 119 -3.57 -9.59 17.78
N LYS A 120 -2.76 -9.43 16.72
CA LYS A 120 -3.23 -9.10 15.37
C LYS A 120 -3.54 -10.31 14.51
N LEU A 121 -3.07 -11.49 14.90
CA LEU A 121 -3.52 -12.73 14.29
C LEU A 121 -5.02 -12.89 14.59
N LEU A 122 -5.85 -12.72 13.57
CA LEU A 122 -7.32 -12.84 13.61
C LEU A 122 -7.79 -14.29 13.83
N ILE A 123 -7.05 -15.04 14.64
CA ILE A 123 -7.41 -16.34 15.15
C ILE A 123 -8.49 -16.10 16.21
N ASN A 124 -9.70 -15.83 15.73
CA ASN A 124 -10.85 -15.63 16.59
C ASN A 124 -11.08 -16.93 17.37
N ALA A 125 -11.13 -16.83 18.69
CA ALA A 125 -11.47 -17.95 19.57
C ALA A 125 -12.78 -18.65 19.14
N SER A 126 -13.71 -17.93 18.50
CA SER A 126 -14.96 -18.48 17.95
C SER A 126 -14.77 -19.38 16.72
N LEU A 127 -13.79 -19.13 15.85
CA LEU A 127 -13.44 -20.03 14.74
C LEU A 127 -12.68 -21.26 15.23
N LEU A 128 -11.94 -21.13 16.33
CA LEU A 128 -11.26 -22.26 16.97
C LEU A 128 -12.18 -23.08 17.89
N GLN A 129 -13.35 -22.60 18.30
CA GLN A 129 -14.29 -23.39 19.12
C GLN A 129 -14.76 -24.67 18.43
N THR A 130 -14.74 -24.71 17.09
CA THR A 130 -15.14 -25.88 16.30
C THR A 130 -14.00 -26.86 16.05
N ILE A 131 -12.75 -26.48 16.34
CA ILE A 131 -11.56 -27.30 16.07
C ILE A 131 -10.79 -27.47 17.39
N PRO A 132 -10.44 -28.69 17.82
CA PRO A 132 -9.73 -28.93 19.08
C PRO A 132 -8.22 -28.56 18.98
N ILE A 133 -7.90 -27.35 18.52
CA ILE A 133 -6.55 -26.81 18.42
C ILE A 133 -6.43 -25.64 19.40
N THR A 134 -5.46 -25.72 20.30
CA THR A 134 -5.08 -24.63 21.19
C THR A 134 -3.74 -24.07 20.74
N ILE A 135 -3.65 -22.75 20.59
CA ILE A 135 -2.43 -22.07 20.15
C ILE A 135 -1.85 -21.31 21.34
N SER A 136 -0.60 -21.63 21.69
CA SER A 136 0.12 -20.89 22.72
C SER A 136 0.59 -19.53 22.18
N PRO A 137 0.48 -18.44 22.96
CA PRO A 137 0.95 -17.12 22.54
C PRO A 137 2.48 -16.96 22.64
N THR A 138 3.19 -17.92 23.24
CA THR A 138 4.64 -17.87 23.44
C THR A 138 5.39 -18.64 22.36
N MET A 139 6.59 -18.18 21.98
CA MET A 139 7.45 -18.94 21.08
C MET A 139 7.87 -20.29 21.66
N PHE A 140 7.97 -21.30 20.79
CA PHE A 140 8.45 -22.64 21.17
C PHE A 140 9.97 -22.65 21.38
N PHE A 141 10.43 -23.32 22.44
CA PHE A 141 11.86 -23.46 22.73
C PHE A 141 12.41 -24.73 22.08
N VAL A 142 13.43 -24.57 21.25
CA VAL A 142 14.12 -25.68 20.58
C VAL A 142 15.50 -25.85 21.20
N GLN A 143 15.84 -27.08 21.58
CA GLN A 143 17.20 -27.42 22.02
C GLN A 143 18.16 -27.25 20.82
N SER A 144 19.23 -26.50 21.02
CA SER A 144 20.23 -26.24 19.99
C SER A 144 21.64 -26.51 20.53
N THR A 145 22.54 -26.90 19.63
CA THR A 145 23.95 -27.16 19.94
C THR A 145 24.81 -26.19 19.16
N THR A 146 25.71 -25.49 19.84
CA THR A 146 26.67 -24.60 19.18
C THR A 146 27.85 -25.41 18.64
N LEU A 147 28.06 -25.34 17.32
CA LEU A 147 29.21 -25.97 16.69
C LEU A 147 30.48 -25.16 16.99
N LYS A 148 31.60 -25.86 17.17
CA LYS A 148 32.90 -25.19 17.34
C LYS A 148 33.31 -24.50 16.06
N ASN A 149 33.82 -23.28 16.16
CA ASN A 149 34.34 -22.55 15.01
C ASN A 149 35.52 -23.33 14.39
N PRO A 150 35.59 -23.39 13.05
CA PRO A 150 36.70 -24.06 12.38
C PRO A 150 38.00 -23.27 12.56
N LYS A 151 39.11 -23.99 12.56
CA LYS A 151 40.45 -23.38 12.53
C LYS A 151 40.73 -22.85 11.13
N ILE A 152 40.96 -21.55 11.00
CA ILE A 152 41.28 -20.91 9.72
C ILE A 152 42.80 -20.92 9.57
N MET A 153 43.31 -21.57 8.53
CA MET A 153 44.75 -21.58 8.21
C MET A 153 45.04 -20.61 7.08
N TYR A 154 45.88 -19.62 7.37
CA TYR A 154 46.50 -18.74 6.39
C TYR A 154 47.92 -19.26 6.07
N SER A 155 48.54 -18.72 5.02
CA SER A 155 49.83 -19.22 4.50
C SER A 155 50.93 -19.30 5.55
N ASN A 156 50.95 -18.40 6.55
CA ASN A 156 51.98 -18.34 7.58
C ASN A 156 51.43 -18.36 9.02
N ASP A 157 50.11 -18.42 9.23
CA ASP A 157 49.53 -18.36 10.57
C ASP A 157 48.15 -19.04 10.62
N SER A 158 47.70 -19.45 11.80
CA SER A 158 46.39 -20.04 11.99
C SER A 158 45.58 -19.27 13.03
N PHE A 159 44.39 -18.83 12.63
CA PHE A 159 43.46 -18.10 13.49
C PHE A 159 42.36 -19.05 13.98
N ILE A 160 42.17 -19.10 15.30
CA ILE A 160 41.00 -19.72 15.91
C ILE A 160 40.05 -18.57 16.27
N MET A 161 38.88 -18.54 15.61
CA MET A 161 37.80 -17.64 16.00
C MET A 161 37.25 -18.13 17.36
N ASP A 162 37.62 -17.50 18.46
CA ASP A 162 36.90 -17.72 19.73
C ASP A 162 35.46 -17.21 19.58
N ALA A 163 34.51 -17.97 20.11
CA ALA A 163 33.09 -17.58 20.05
C ALA A 163 32.90 -16.27 20.84
N PRO A 164 32.15 -15.28 20.32
CA PRO A 164 31.77 -14.13 21.14
C PRO A 164 30.97 -14.62 22.35
N ALA A 165 31.32 -14.10 23.53
CA ALA A 165 30.65 -14.35 24.80
C ALA A 165 29.20 -13.85 24.80
#